data_AF-A0A7S2XYQ9-F1
#
_entry.id   AF-A0A7S2XYQ9-F1
#
_cell.length_a   1.000
_cell.length_b   1.000
_cell.length_c   1.000
_cell.angle_alpha   90.00
_cell.angle_beta   90.00
_cell.angle_gamma   90.00
#
_symmetry.space_group_name_H-M   'P 1'
#
loop_
_entity.id
_entity.type
_entity.pdbx_description
1 polymer ?
#
loop_
_entity_poly.entity_id
_entity_poly.type
_entity_poly.pdbx_seq_one_letter_code
_entity_poly.pdbx_strand_id
1 'polypeptide(L)'
;TKEMELMNRLREKNPELSMKIMMRGKALIDLAKQNDCCGIDRILKVTPKVELFQWFTVKMFEAACTSYSIDVVLYMIRNGVDLQFNGLKNIMHLVVESLPKPGAQRVEELAEGQ
;
A
#
# COMPACT_ATOMS: atom_id res chain seq x y z
N THR A 1 16.27 -4.16 -9.63
CA THR A 1 15.37 -3.23 -10.35
C THR A 1 16.01 -1.86 -10.40
N LYS A 2 15.69 -1.04 -11.40
CA LYS A 2 16.27 0.32 -11.58
C LYS A 2 16.13 1.22 -10.34
N GLU A 3 15.02 1.09 -9.61
CA GLU A 3 14.78 1.84 -8.36
C GLU A 3 15.72 1.41 -7.23
N MET A 4 16.02 0.11 -7.12
CA MET A 4 16.95 -0.41 -6.10
C MET A 4 18.39 0.04 -6.37
N GLU A 5 18.82 0.03 -7.64
CA GLU A 5 20.12 0.55 -8.05
C GLU A 5 20.24 2.07 -7.83
N LEU A 6 19.15 2.82 -8.10
CA LEU A 6 19.08 4.24 -7.79
C LEU A 6 19.20 4.50 -6.28
N MET A 7 18.51 3.71 -5.46
CA MET A 7 18.60 3.81 -4.01
C MET A 7 19.98 3.46 -3.45
N ASN A 8 20.64 2.43 -4.00
CA ASN A 8 22.00 2.09 -3.61
C ASN A 8 22.98 3.23 -3.93
N ARG A 9 22.89 3.79 -5.15
CA ARG A 9 23.71 4.96 -5.53
C ARG A 9 23.42 6.18 -4.67
N LEU A 10 22.16 6.42 -4.30
CA LEU A 10 21.79 7.50 -3.38
C LEU A 10 22.39 7.25 -1.99
N ARG A 11 22.36 6.03 -1.48
CA ARG A 11 22.95 5.69 -0.18
C ARG A 11 24.45 5.95 -0.13
N GLU A 12 25.16 5.68 -1.22
CA GLU A 12 26.60 5.93 -1.34
C GLU A 12 26.95 7.42 -1.50
N LYS A 13 26.20 8.14 -2.35
CA LYS A 13 26.51 9.54 -2.70
C LYS A 13 25.89 10.57 -1.75
N ASN A 14 24.72 10.27 -1.21
CA ASN A 14 23.94 11.16 -0.35
C ASN A 14 23.06 10.33 0.63
N PRO A 15 23.67 9.81 1.70
CA PRO A 15 22.98 8.92 2.63
C PRO A 15 21.79 9.59 3.31
N GLU A 16 21.87 10.89 3.62
CA GLU A 16 20.78 11.66 4.25
C GLU A 16 19.54 11.71 3.36
N LEU A 17 19.70 12.00 2.08
CA LEU A 17 18.59 11.99 1.13
C LEU A 17 18.01 10.58 1.01
N SER A 18 18.85 9.55 0.94
CA SER A 18 18.37 8.15 0.88
C SER A 18 17.52 7.80 2.10
N MET A 19 17.95 8.24 3.30
CA MET A 19 17.21 8.02 4.54
C MET A 19 15.90 8.78 4.55
N LYS A 20 15.90 10.04 4.10
CA LYS A 20 14.69 10.86 4.01
C LYS A 20 13.63 10.22 3.09
N ILE A 21 14.04 9.70 1.94
CA ILE A 21 13.16 9.00 1.00
C ILE A 21 12.57 7.75 1.66
N MET A 22 13.40 6.95 2.34
CA MET A 22 12.94 5.76 3.07
C MET A 22 11.96 6.10 4.19
N MET A 23 12.22 7.17 4.96
CA MET A 23 11.33 7.62 6.03
C MET A 23 9.98 8.07 5.48
N ARG A 24 9.96 8.81 4.36
CA ARG A 24 8.72 9.22 3.69
C ARG A 24 7.92 8.02 3.20
N GLY A 25 8.58 7.06 2.55
CA GLY A 25 7.94 5.82 2.11
C GLY A 25 7.33 5.03 3.26
N LYS A 26 8.06 4.88 4.37
CA LYS A 26 7.53 4.25 5.59
C LYS A 26 6.32 5.01 6.14
N ALA A 27 6.39 6.33 6.23
CA ALA A 27 5.29 7.15 6.72
C ALA A 27 4.03 7.01 5.86
N LEU A 28 4.16 6.96 4.53
CA LEU A 28 3.03 6.71 3.63
C LEU A 28 2.35 5.36 3.90
N ILE A 29 3.15 4.31 4.14
CA ILE A 29 2.64 2.97 4.48
C ILE A 29 1.92 2.99 5.84
N ASP A 30 2.51 3.63 6.85
CA ASP A 30 1.93 3.69 8.20
C ASP A 30 0.62 4.49 8.22
N LEU A 31 0.54 5.59 7.47
CA LEU A 31 -0.68 6.38 7.30
C LEU A 31 -1.75 5.63 6.51
N ALA A 32 -1.36 4.83 5.51
CA ALA A 32 -2.27 3.99 4.76
C ALA A 32 -2.97 2.96 5.64
N LYS A 33 -2.26 2.38 6.63
CA LYS A 33 -2.85 1.47 7.62
C LYS A 33 -3.83 2.17 8.57
N GLN A 34 -3.64 3.46 8.79
CA GLN A 34 -4.46 4.30 9.67
C GLN A 34 -5.64 4.94 8.92
N ASN A 35 -5.80 4.65 7.63
CA ASN A 35 -6.78 5.28 6.76
C ASN A 35 -6.66 6.83 6.66
N ASP A 36 -5.46 7.40 6.92
CA ASP A 36 -5.24 8.85 6.97
C ASP A 36 -4.87 9.44 5.60
N CYS A 37 -5.89 9.71 4.78
CA CYS A 37 -5.73 10.37 3.47
C CYS A 37 -5.14 11.79 3.58
N CYS A 38 -5.43 12.51 4.66
CA CYS A 38 -4.95 13.88 4.86
C CYS A 38 -3.43 13.90 5.11
N GLY A 39 -2.92 12.99 5.93
CA GLY A 39 -1.50 12.80 6.17
C GLY A 39 -0.76 12.41 4.89
N ILE A 40 -1.34 11.47 4.12
CA ILE A 40 -0.80 11.03 2.82
C ILE A 40 -0.67 12.23 1.87
N ASP A 41 -1.74 13.00 1.67
CA ASP A 41 -1.75 14.16 0.77
C ASP A 41 -0.70 15.21 1.18
N ARG A 42 -0.55 15.48 2.48
CA ARG A 42 0.49 16.38 2.99
C ARG A 42 1.90 15.91 2.64
N ILE A 43 2.19 14.61 2.81
CA ILE A 43 3.51 14.06 2.46
C ILE A 43 3.74 14.13 0.96
N LEU A 44 2.75 13.77 0.14
CA LEU A 44 2.88 13.78 -1.32
C LEU A 44 3.11 15.19 -1.88
N LYS A 45 2.46 16.22 -1.32
CA LYS A 45 2.64 17.62 -1.73
C LYS A 45 4.08 18.14 -1.57
N VAL A 46 4.80 17.66 -0.57
CA VAL A 46 6.19 18.07 -0.28
C VAL A 46 7.24 17.07 -0.77
N THR A 47 6.82 15.98 -1.41
CA THR A 47 7.71 14.93 -1.91
C THR A 47 7.91 15.10 -3.41
N PRO A 48 9.15 15.32 -3.87
CA PRO A 48 9.45 15.36 -5.31
C PRO A 48 9.05 14.05 -6.00
N LYS A 49 8.47 14.14 -7.20
CA LYS A 49 8.06 12.94 -7.96
C LYS A 49 9.20 11.95 -8.20
N VAL A 50 10.42 12.44 -8.35
CA VAL A 50 11.63 11.60 -8.52
C VAL A 50 11.98 10.77 -7.28
N GLU A 51 11.42 11.11 -6.12
CA GLU A 51 11.59 10.38 -4.86
C GLU A 51 10.41 9.43 -4.57
N LEU A 52 9.33 9.51 -5.36
CA LEU A 52 8.17 8.62 -5.25
C LEU A 52 8.39 7.38 -6.10
N PHE A 53 9.07 6.41 -5.52
CA PHE A 53 9.29 5.13 -6.18
C PHE A 53 8.01 4.29 -6.26
N GLN A 54 7.88 3.50 -7.33
CA GLN A 54 6.76 2.62 -7.59
C GLN A 54 6.57 1.59 -6.48
N TRP A 55 7.65 1.04 -5.91
CA TRP A 55 7.51 0.09 -4.79
C TRP A 55 6.83 0.70 -3.56
N PHE A 56 6.98 2.00 -3.27
CA PHE A 56 6.22 2.64 -2.19
C PHE A 56 4.73 2.69 -2.50
N THR A 57 4.37 2.91 -3.76
CA THR A 57 2.97 2.88 -4.21
C THR A 57 2.38 1.48 -4.01
N VAL A 58 3.11 0.43 -4.41
CA VAL A 58 2.69 -0.97 -4.21
C VAL A 58 2.52 -1.29 -2.73
N LYS A 59 3.51 -0.92 -1.89
CA LYS A 59 3.49 -1.20 -0.44
C LYS A 59 2.41 -0.42 0.31
N MET A 60 2.16 0.81 -0.11
CA MET A 60 1.07 1.62 0.43
C MET A 60 -0.30 1.01 0.08
N PHE A 61 -0.47 0.54 -1.16
CA PHE A 61 -1.70 -0.13 -1.61
C PHE A 61 -1.93 -1.44 -0.85
N GLU A 62 -0.89 -2.29 -0.75
CA GLU A 62 -0.90 -3.51 0.06
C GLU A 62 -1.33 -3.23 1.50
N ALA A 63 -0.71 -2.24 2.15
CA ALA A 63 -1.03 -1.85 3.50
C ALA A 63 -2.50 -1.42 3.65
N ALA A 64 -3.00 -0.57 2.76
CA ALA A 64 -4.39 -0.13 2.78
C ALA A 64 -5.36 -1.30 2.61
N CYS A 65 -5.09 -2.24 1.72
CA CYS A 65 -5.92 -3.44 1.53
C CYS A 65 -5.91 -4.35 2.77
N THR A 66 -4.74 -4.63 3.34
CA THR A 66 -4.62 -5.51 4.53
C THR A 66 -5.25 -4.90 5.79
N SER A 67 -5.32 -3.57 5.86
CA SER A 67 -5.91 -2.82 6.99
C SER A 67 -7.35 -2.38 6.71
N TYR A 68 -7.99 -2.85 5.65
CA TYR A 68 -9.35 -2.48 5.25
C TYR A 68 -9.58 -0.95 5.16
N SER A 69 -8.53 -0.20 4.83
CA SER A 69 -8.53 1.26 4.73
C SER A 69 -9.05 1.70 3.36
N ILE A 70 -10.35 1.53 3.16
CA ILE A 70 -11.01 1.71 1.86
C ILE A 70 -10.87 3.14 1.33
N ASP A 71 -10.86 4.15 2.20
CA ASP A 71 -10.74 5.55 1.76
C ASP A 71 -9.37 5.81 1.13
N VAL A 72 -8.32 5.21 1.69
CA VAL A 72 -6.97 5.27 1.10
C VAL A 72 -6.92 4.53 -0.24
N VAL A 73 -7.53 3.35 -0.35
CA VAL A 73 -7.61 2.61 -1.63
C VAL A 73 -8.32 3.46 -2.69
N LEU A 74 -9.48 4.04 -2.34
CA LEU A 74 -10.24 4.93 -3.23
C LEU A 74 -9.45 6.20 -3.57
N TYR A 75 -8.75 6.77 -2.60
CA TYR A 75 -7.86 7.92 -2.81
C TYR A 75 -6.78 7.59 -3.84
N MET A 76 -6.11 6.44 -3.71
CA MET A 76 -5.08 6.02 -4.67
C MET A 76 -5.65 5.87 -6.08
N ILE A 77 -6.80 5.20 -6.22
CA ILE A 77 -7.47 5.01 -7.52
C ILE A 77 -7.87 6.35 -8.14
N ARG A 78 -8.47 7.25 -7.35
CA ARG A 78 -8.86 8.60 -7.82
C ARG A 78 -7.68 9.46 -8.25
N ASN A 79 -6.50 9.22 -7.67
CA ASN A 79 -5.25 9.89 -8.04
C ASN A 79 -4.50 9.19 -9.19
N GLY A 80 -5.12 8.22 -9.86
CA GLY A 80 -4.59 7.64 -11.09
C GLY A 80 -3.58 6.52 -10.90
N VAL A 81 -3.62 5.82 -9.76
CA VAL A 81 -2.84 4.59 -9.60
C VAL A 81 -3.25 3.57 -10.68
N ASP A 82 -2.27 2.99 -11.37
CA ASP A 82 -2.53 1.96 -12.36
C ASP A 82 -2.68 0.58 -11.68
N LEU A 83 -3.91 0.10 -11.60
CA LEU A 83 -4.22 -1.23 -11.03
C LEU A 83 -3.74 -2.39 -11.92
N GLN A 84 -3.45 -2.13 -13.21
CA GLN A 84 -2.91 -3.15 -14.12
C GLN A 84 -1.40 -3.30 -13.95
N PHE A 85 -0.74 -2.41 -13.21
CA PHE A 85 0.64 -2.58 -12.83
C PHE A 85 0.81 -3.91 -12.08
N ASN A 86 1.70 -4.77 -12.58
CA ASN A 86 1.88 -6.14 -12.07
C ASN A 86 2.02 -6.20 -10.53
N GLY A 87 2.67 -5.20 -9.92
CA GLY A 87 2.77 -5.12 -8.47
C GLY A 87 1.41 -5.00 -7.78
N LEU A 88 0.53 -4.10 -8.23
CA LEU A 88 -0.80 -3.91 -7.63
C LEU A 88 -1.74 -5.05 -7.98
N LYS A 89 -1.67 -5.56 -9.22
CA LYS A 89 -2.45 -6.73 -9.66
C LYS A 89 -2.20 -7.94 -8.77
N ASN A 90 -0.95 -8.22 -8.43
CA ASN A 90 -0.60 -9.32 -7.53
C ASN A 90 -1.19 -9.12 -6.13
N ILE A 91 -1.13 -7.90 -5.60
CA ILE A 91 -1.76 -7.58 -4.30
C ILE A 91 -3.26 -7.82 -4.35
N MET A 92 -3.96 -7.40 -5.41
CA MET A 92 -5.41 -7.64 -5.52
C MET A 92 -5.75 -9.13 -5.53
N HIS A 93 -4.98 -9.96 -6.24
CA HIS A 93 -5.16 -11.42 -6.20
C HIS A 93 -5.00 -11.97 -4.79
N LEU A 94 -3.94 -11.57 -4.06
CA LEU A 94 -3.70 -12.00 -2.69
C LEU A 94 -4.81 -11.58 -1.72
N VAL A 95 -5.33 -10.35 -1.87
CA VAL A 95 -6.42 -9.84 -1.05
C VAL A 95 -7.69 -10.66 -1.27
N VAL A 96 -8.04 -10.93 -2.53
CA VAL A 96 -9.23 -11.74 -2.87
C VAL A 96 -9.10 -13.18 -2.35
N GLU A 97 -7.92 -13.79 -2.47
CA GLU A 97 -7.65 -15.13 -1.94
C GLU A 97 -7.74 -15.20 -0.41
N SER A 98 -7.46 -14.09 0.28
CA SER A 98 -7.52 -13.98 1.73
C SER A 98 -8.95 -13.76 2.26
N LEU A 99 -9.91 -13.42 1.40
CA LEU A 99 -11.29 -13.26 1.80
C LEU A 99 -11.92 -14.62 2.12
N PRO A 100 -12.77 -14.69 3.17
CA PRO A 100 -13.50 -15.92 3.46
C PRO A 100 -14.37 -16.29 2.25
N LYS A 101 -14.24 -17.54 1.79
CA LYS A 101 -15.01 -18.02 0.64
C LYS A 101 -16.50 -17.97 0.99
N PRO A 102 -17.34 -17.36 0.12
CA PRO A 102 -18.77 -17.38 0.33
C PRO A 102 -19.26 -18.84 0.32
N GLY A 103 -19.70 -19.33 1.49
CA GLY A 103 -20.16 -20.71 1.69
C GLY A 103 -19.54 -21.47 2.88
N ALA A 104 -18.49 -20.95 3.53
CA ALA A 104 -17.83 -21.65 4.64
C ALA A 104 -18.48 -21.42 6.03
N GLN A 105 -19.45 -20.52 6.16
CA GLN A 105 -20.15 -20.20 7.42
C GLN A 105 -21.67 -20.36 7.29
N ARG A 106 -22.15 -21.58 7.05
CA ARG A 106 -23.57 -21.93 7.21
C ARG A 106 -23.75 -23.39 7.66
N VAL A 107 -23.07 -23.85 8.72
CA VAL A 107 -23.40 -25.15 9.30
C VAL A 107 -23.08 -25.30 10.80
N GLU A 108 -23.27 -24.29 11.66
CA GLU A 108 -23.09 -24.52 13.12
C GLU A 108 -24.19 -23.93 14.04
N GLU A 109 -25.30 -23.39 13.52
CA GLU A 109 -26.39 -22.84 14.38
C GLU A 109 -27.71 -23.62 14.35
N LEU A 110 -27.72 -24.89 13.91
CA LEU A 110 -28.95 -25.71 13.84
C LEU A 110 -28.90 -27.02 14.65
N ALA A 111 -27.91 -27.22 15.52
CA ALA A 111 -27.74 -28.48 16.27
C ALA A 111 -28.04 -28.41 17.79
N GLU A 112 -28.39 -27.25 18.35
CA GLU A 112 -28.65 -27.12 19.81
C GLU A 112 -30.10 -26.68 20.12
N GLY A 113 -31.07 -27.36 19.52
CA GLY A 113 -32.48 -27.06 19.76
C GLY A 113 -33.42 -28.18 19.33
N GLN A 114 -33.20 -29.40 19.83
CA GLN A 114 -34.21 -30.47 19.88
C GLN A 114 -34.10 -31.25 21.19
#